data_AF-A0A9X2HA92-F1
#
_entry.id   AF-A0A9X2HA92-F1
#
_cell.length_a   1.000
_cell.length_b   1.000
_cell.length_c   1.000
_cell.angle_alpha   90.00
_cell.angle_beta   90.00
_cell.angle_gamma   90.00
#
_symmetry.space_group_name_H-M   'P 1'
#
loop_
_entity.id
_entity.type
_entity.pdbx_description
1 polymer ?
#
loop_
_entity_poly.entity_id
_entity_poly.type
_entity_poly.pdbx_seq_one_letter_code
_entity_poly.pdbx_strand_id
1 'polypeptide(L)'
;MTVAVGYIRAGRDRIEQDPDLRVREAITLVFARFAEMQSIRQVHLSLRLERIMLPSVTYNQGEERSLVWKLPVYNTIHHILANPIYAGAYAFGRTGSRTTIENGRKRIVRGFRKERADWDVLILDHHGGYLSWAEFERNQRLIADNASCMGTKARGALRKGELILAGLLRCGHCGRKLHVAYSGSDGNIGRYHCRGAMINHGTAPCISFGSLRVDQTVGAEVVRLLQPLGVEAALHAISTRAIEVDAKRRQIELSLEQARYEARRMLSSDIRN
;
A
#
# COMPACT_ATOMS: atom_id res chain seq x y z
N MET A 1 -6.92 4.61 -27.38
CA MET A 1 -6.34 3.47 -26.64
C MET A 1 -4.83 3.59 -26.68
N THR A 2 -4.18 3.73 -25.54
CA THR A 2 -2.73 3.94 -25.41
C THR A 2 -1.99 2.61 -25.54
N VAL A 3 -1.03 2.50 -26.45
CA VAL A 3 -0.18 1.29 -26.59
C VAL A 3 1.06 1.39 -25.70
N ALA A 4 1.61 0.24 -25.30
CA ALA A 4 2.83 0.20 -24.51
C ALA A 4 4.02 0.82 -25.26
N VAL A 5 5.04 1.23 -24.51
CA VAL A 5 6.33 1.66 -25.10
C VAL A 5 6.93 0.49 -25.87
N GLY A 6 7.57 0.75 -27.00
CA GLY A 6 8.09 -0.31 -27.88
C GLY A 6 7.09 -0.83 -28.90
N TYR A 7 5.88 -0.27 -28.93
CA TYR A 7 4.84 -0.64 -29.88
C TYR A 7 4.19 0.60 -30.50
N ILE A 8 3.69 0.45 -31.72
CA ILE A 8 2.84 1.43 -32.41
C ILE A 8 1.51 0.77 -32.78
N ARG A 9 0.48 1.59 -33.00
CA ARG A 9 -0.80 1.11 -33.52
C ARG A 9 -0.74 1.09 -35.04
N ALA A 10 -0.92 -0.08 -35.64
CA ALA A 10 -1.05 -0.26 -37.08
C ALA A 10 -2.53 -0.41 -37.44
N GLY A 11 -3.16 0.65 -37.95
CA GLY A 11 -4.60 0.64 -38.26
C GLY A 11 -5.50 0.71 -37.02
N ARG A 12 -6.67 0.04 -37.05
CA ARG A 12 -7.67 0.10 -35.96
C ARG A 12 -7.36 -0.85 -34.80
N ASP A 13 -7.04 -2.11 -35.10
CA ASP A 13 -6.97 -3.16 -34.08
C ASP A 13 -5.62 -3.90 -34.00
N ARG A 14 -4.64 -3.53 -34.82
CA ARG A 14 -3.31 -4.17 -34.80
C ARG A 14 -2.28 -3.33 -34.06
N ILE A 15 -1.40 -4.04 -33.37
CA ILE A 15 -0.26 -3.50 -32.66
C ILE A 15 0.99 -4.13 -33.29
N GLU A 16 1.95 -3.29 -33.66
CA GLU A 16 3.22 -3.71 -34.25
C GLU A 16 4.37 -3.15 -33.42
N GLN A 17 5.51 -3.82 -33.43
CA GLN A 17 6.71 -3.31 -32.78
C GLN A 17 7.09 -1.95 -33.38
N ASP A 18 7.66 -1.08 -32.55
CA ASP A 18 8.10 0.23 -32.99
C ASP A 18 9.11 0.10 -34.16
N PRO A 19 8.92 0.82 -35.28
CA PRO A 19 9.87 0.76 -36.39
C PRO A 19 11.24 1.32 -36.00
N ASP A 20 11.33 2.20 -34.99
CA ASP A 20 12.59 2.72 -34.49
C ASP A 20 13.41 1.57 -33.85
N LEU A 21 14.55 1.25 -34.50
CA LEU A 21 15.47 0.22 -34.04
C LEU A 21 16.00 0.54 -32.63
N ARG A 22 16.26 1.81 -32.32
CA ARG A 22 16.77 2.21 -31.01
C ARG A 22 15.77 1.91 -29.90
N VAL A 23 14.48 2.10 -30.18
CA VAL A 23 13.40 1.74 -29.24
C VAL A 23 13.38 0.23 -29.05
N ARG A 24 13.43 -0.54 -30.14
CA ARG A 24 13.39 -2.01 -30.06
C ARG A 24 14.58 -2.56 -29.28
N GLU A 25 15.79 -2.12 -29.61
CA GLU A 25 17.02 -2.53 -28.92
C GLU A 25 17.00 -2.17 -27.44
N ALA A 26 16.50 -0.98 -27.08
CA ALA A 26 16.40 -0.56 -25.68
C ALA A 26 15.46 -1.47 -24.87
N ILE A 27 14.33 -1.89 -25.44
CA ILE A 27 13.40 -2.82 -24.78
C ILE A 27 13.99 -4.22 -24.72
N THR A 28 14.58 -4.72 -25.80
CA THR A 28 15.29 -6.02 -25.83
C THR A 28 16.39 -6.09 -24.79
N LEU A 29 17.17 -5.01 -24.62
CA LEU A 29 18.22 -4.91 -23.62
C LEU A 29 17.70 -5.13 -22.20
N VAL A 30 16.51 -4.60 -21.86
CA VAL A 30 15.91 -4.80 -20.52
C VAL A 30 15.67 -6.29 -20.26
N PHE A 31 15.17 -7.04 -21.25
CA PHE A 31 14.94 -8.47 -21.12
C PHE A 31 16.26 -9.26 -21.08
N ALA A 32 17.25 -8.89 -21.89
CA ALA A 32 18.58 -9.50 -21.86
C ALA A 32 19.25 -9.33 -20.49
N ARG A 33 19.27 -8.10 -19.95
CA ARG A 33 19.78 -7.82 -18.60
C ARG A 33 19.03 -8.59 -17.52
N PHE A 34 17.72 -8.77 -17.67
CA PHE A 34 16.95 -9.55 -16.71
C PHE A 34 17.26 -11.05 -16.79
N ALA A 35 17.50 -11.59 -17.98
CA ALA A 35 17.92 -12.98 -18.16
C ALA A 35 19.27 -13.25 -17.46
N GLU A 36 20.20 -12.28 -17.52
CA GLU A 36 21.50 -12.35 -16.84
C GLU A 36 21.37 -12.21 -15.31
N MET A 37 20.66 -11.20 -14.83
CA MET A 37 20.70 -10.77 -13.43
C MET A 37 19.58 -11.35 -12.56
N GLN A 38 18.49 -11.81 -13.19
CA GLN A 38 17.30 -12.39 -12.57
C GLN A 38 16.70 -11.54 -11.43
N SER A 39 16.93 -10.23 -11.44
CA SER A 39 16.47 -9.29 -10.41
C SER A 39 16.17 -7.92 -11.00
N ILE A 40 14.92 -7.46 -10.86
CA ILE A 40 14.47 -6.14 -11.35
C ILE A 40 15.34 -5.02 -10.77
N ARG A 41 15.71 -5.14 -9.48
CA ARG A 41 16.56 -4.16 -8.81
C ARG A 41 17.95 -4.10 -9.45
N GLN A 42 18.56 -5.24 -9.74
CA GLN A 42 19.89 -5.28 -10.35
C GLN A 42 19.85 -4.70 -11.78
N VAL A 43 18.83 -5.04 -12.57
CA VAL A 43 18.62 -4.45 -13.90
C VAL A 43 18.45 -2.92 -13.82
N HIS A 44 17.67 -2.43 -12.86
CA HIS A 44 17.49 -0.99 -12.66
C HIS A 44 18.81 -0.29 -12.29
N LEU A 45 19.60 -0.89 -11.39
CA LEU A 45 20.87 -0.32 -10.95
C LEU A 45 21.94 -0.35 -12.04
N SER A 46 22.03 -1.44 -12.82
CA SER A 46 23.00 -1.54 -13.91
C SER A 46 22.73 -0.52 -15.01
N LEU A 47 21.47 -0.39 -15.46
CA LEU A 47 21.08 0.63 -16.44
C LEU A 47 21.35 2.06 -15.93
N ARG A 48 21.16 2.31 -14.63
CA ARG A 48 21.49 3.60 -14.01
C ARG A 48 22.99 3.87 -13.96
N LEU A 49 23.78 2.87 -13.60
CA LEU A 49 25.24 2.95 -13.51
C LEU A 49 25.86 3.23 -14.88
N GLU A 50 25.39 2.52 -15.90
CA GLU A 50 25.82 2.67 -17.31
C GLU A 50 25.19 3.89 -18.00
N ARG A 51 24.32 4.64 -17.29
CA ARG A 51 23.57 5.81 -17.80
C ARG A 51 22.74 5.52 -19.05
N ILE A 52 22.25 4.29 -19.19
CA ILE A 52 21.42 3.88 -20.31
C ILE A 52 20.00 4.43 -20.12
N MET A 53 19.56 5.21 -21.10
CA MET A 53 18.23 5.80 -21.12
C MET A 53 17.25 4.86 -21.80
N LEU A 54 16.03 4.78 -21.26
CA LEU A 54 14.93 4.02 -21.87
C LEU A 54 13.91 4.96 -22.52
N PRO A 55 13.21 4.49 -23.56
CA PRO A 55 12.09 5.20 -24.12
C PRO A 55 10.96 5.31 -23.10
N SER A 56 10.31 6.47 -23.06
CA SER A 56 9.16 6.77 -22.23
C SER A 56 8.18 7.55 -23.07
N VAL A 57 6.90 7.18 -22.99
CA VAL A 57 5.84 7.88 -23.72
C VAL A 57 5.22 8.93 -22.79
N THR A 58 5.17 10.16 -23.27
CA THR A 58 4.45 11.27 -22.64
C THR A 58 3.29 11.70 -23.53
N TYR A 59 2.16 12.03 -22.90
CA TYR A 59 1.00 12.58 -23.58
C TYR A 59 0.94 14.06 -23.26
N ASN A 60 1.09 14.91 -24.29
CA ASN A 60 0.94 16.35 -24.12
C ASN A 60 -0.56 16.71 -24.04
N GLN A 61 -0.89 17.96 -23.65
CA GLN A 61 -2.27 18.45 -23.44
C GLN A 61 -3.17 18.45 -24.70
N GLY A 62 -2.77 17.77 -25.78
CA GLY A 62 -3.55 17.53 -26.99
C GLY A 62 -3.49 16.06 -27.47
N GLU A 63 -3.25 15.11 -26.55
CA GLU A 63 -3.19 13.65 -26.79
C GLU A 63 -2.09 13.14 -27.75
N GLU A 64 -1.25 14.02 -28.30
CA GLU A 64 -0.15 13.59 -29.15
C GLU A 64 0.90 12.82 -28.33
N ARG A 65 1.15 11.59 -28.78
CA ARG A 65 2.09 10.64 -28.20
C ARG A 65 3.52 11.09 -28.50
N SER A 66 4.22 11.66 -27.53
CA SER A 66 5.62 12.04 -27.65
C SER A 66 6.55 10.98 -27.02
N LEU A 67 7.59 10.61 -27.76
CA LEU A 67 8.63 9.70 -27.29
C LEU A 67 9.77 10.52 -26.66
N VAL A 68 10.05 10.28 -25.38
CA VAL A 68 11.13 10.93 -24.64
C VAL A 68 12.06 9.88 -24.03
N TRP A 69 13.37 10.15 -24.04
CA TRP A 69 14.36 9.27 -23.45
C TRP A 69 14.63 9.73 -22.01
N LYS A 70 14.58 8.81 -21.05
CA LYS A 70 14.81 9.12 -19.62
C LYS A 70 15.58 8.00 -18.94
N LEU A 71 16.37 8.33 -17.91
CA LEU A 71 16.95 7.30 -17.05
C LEU A 71 15.84 6.51 -16.35
N PRO A 72 15.84 5.17 -16.44
CA PRO A 72 14.72 4.37 -15.96
C PRO A 72 14.58 4.47 -14.44
N VAL A 73 13.34 4.42 -13.96
CA VAL A 73 13.05 4.19 -12.55
C VAL A 73 12.66 2.74 -12.33
N TYR A 74 12.79 2.25 -11.10
CA TYR A 74 12.45 0.85 -10.75
C TYR A 74 11.09 0.42 -11.34
N ASN A 75 10.08 1.27 -11.19
CA ASN A 75 8.74 0.97 -11.65
C ASN A 75 8.64 0.82 -13.17
N THR A 76 9.43 1.57 -13.95
CA THR A 76 9.50 1.42 -15.42
C THR A 76 9.97 0.02 -15.80
N ILE A 77 11.05 -0.46 -15.16
CA ILE A 77 11.61 -1.80 -15.42
C ILE A 77 10.61 -2.88 -15.00
N HIS A 78 10.02 -2.74 -13.81
CA HIS A 78 8.98 -3.66 -13.35
C HIS A 78 7.79 -3.71 -14.31
N HIS A 79 7.32 -2.56 -14.82
CA HIS A 79 6.23 -2.53 -15.80
C HIS A 79 6.58 -3.19 -17.12
N ILE A 80 7.81 -3.05 -17.64
CA ILE A 80 8.25 -3.74 -18.84
C ILE A 80 8.23 -5.25 -18.62
N LEU A 81 8.87 -5.71 -17.53
CA LEU A 81 9.02 -7.14 -17.24
C LEU A 81 7.72 -7.84 -16.85
N ALA A 82 6.76 -7.14 -16.24
CA ALA A 82 5.50 -7.72 -15.73
C ALA A 82 4.29 -7.53 -16.67
N ASN A 83 4.51 -7.03 -17.89
CA ASN A 83 3.43 -6.79 -18.85
C ASN A 83 3.43 -7.83 -19.98
N PRO A 84 2.37 -8.67 -20.09
CA PRO A 84 2.27 -9.72 -21.10
C PRO A 84 2.28 -9.21 -22.55
N ILE A 85 2.04 -7.90 -22.78
CA ILE A 85 2.12 -7.31 -24.12
C ILE A 85 3.48 -7.56 -24.78
N TYR A 86 4.57 -7.48 -24.00
CA TYR A 86 5.90 -7.73 -24.54
C TYR A 86 6.10 -9.19 -24.95
N ALA A 87 5.27 -10.11 -24.44
CA ALA A 87 5.28 -11.52 -24.83
C ALA A 87 4.32 -11.82 -26.00
N GLY A 88 3.86 -10.78 -26.72
CA GLY A 88 2.92 -10.92 -27.84
C GLY A 88 1.47 -11.18 -27.42
N ALA A 89 1.16 -11.16 -26.12
CA ALA A 89 -0.15 -11.52 -25.61
C ALA A 89 -1.04 -10.29 -25.37
N TYR A 90 -2.29 -10.37 -25.81
CA TYR A 90 -3.33 -9.43 -25.44
C TYR A 90 -4.04 -9.92 -24.17
N ALA A 91 -4.07 -9.07 -23.14
CA ALA A 91 -4.67 -9.42 -21.85
C ALA A 91 -5.59 -8.30 -21.35
N PHE A 92 -6.85 -8.65 -21.06
CA PHE A 92 -7.87 -7.74 -20.51
C PHE A 92 -8.41 -8.28 -19.18
N GLY A 93 -9.01 -7.40 -18.36
CA GLY A 93 -9.60 -7.83 -17.09
C GLY A 93 -8.58 -8.17 -16.00
N ARG A 94 -7.31 -7.74 -16.14
CA ARG A 94 -6.20 -8.04 -15.21
C ARG A 94 -6.37 -7.47 -13.81
N THR A 95 -7.36 -6.62 -13.60
CA THR A 95 -7.65 -5.95 -12.33
C THR A 95 -9.15 -5.98 -12.11
N GLY A 96 -9.57 -6.28 -10.89
CA GLY A 96 -10.98 -6.40 -10.53
C GLY A 96 -11.34 -5.61 -9.28
N SER A 97 -12.63 -5.66 -8.93
CA SER A 97 -13.14 -5.21 -7.65
C SER A 97 -13.59 -6.42 -6.83
N ARG A 98 -13.14 -6.49 -5.58
CA ARG A 98 -13.62 -7.47 -4.60
C ARG A 98 -14.59 -6.78 -3.65
N THR A 99 -15.79 -7.33 -3.53
CA THR A 99 -16.76 -6.89 -2.51
C THR A 99 -16.64 -7.82 -1.32
N THR A 100 -16.32 -7.29 -0.15
CA THR A 100 -16.36 -8.01 1.13
C THR A 100 -17.41 -7.38 2.04
N ILE A 101 -18.12 -8.18 2.81
CA ILE A 101 -18.98 -7.67 3.89
C ILE A 101 -18.15 -7.73 5.17
N GLU A 102 -17.84 -6.58 5.73
CA GLU A 102 -17.13 -6.45 7.01
C GLU A 102 -18.07 -5.75 8.01
N ASN A 103 -18.35 -6.40 9.14
CA ASN A 103 -19.25 -5.88 10.19
C ASN A 103 -20.64 -5.45 9.66
N GLY A 104 -21.25 -6.25 8.80
CA GLY A 104 -22.57 -5.95 8.20
C GLY A 104 -22.56 -4.81 7.18
N ARG A 105 -21.40 -4.23 6.84
CA ARG A 105 -21.26 -3.17 5.83
C ARG A 105 -20.56 -3.69 4.59
N LYS A 106 -21.12 -3.35 3.42
CA LYS A 106 -20.51 -3.63 2.12
C LYS A 106 -19.25 -2.78 1.95
N ARG A 107 -18.10 -3.44 1.84
CA ARG A 107 -16.81 -2.83 1.50
C ARG A 107 -16.40 -3.27 0.11
N ILE A 108 -16.20 -2.31 -0.79
CA ILE A 108 -15.70 -2.59 -2.15
C ILE A 108 -14.23 -2.19 -2.19
N VAL A 109 -13.35 -3.17 -2.39
CA VAL A 109 -11.94 -2.94 -2.67
C VAL A 109 -11.77 -3.01 -4.19
N ARG A 110 -11.50 -1.87 -4.83
CA ARG A 110 -11.22 -1.80 -6.27
C ARG A 110 -9.71 -1.85 -6.52
N GLY A 111 -9.31 -2.24 -7.72
CA GLY A 111 -7.90 -2.17 -8.12
C GLY A 111 -7.06 -3.38 -7.69
N PHE A 112 -7.69 -4.49 -7.29
CA PHE A 112 -6.94 -5.70 -6.95
C PHE A 112 -6.48 -6.41 -8.23
N ARG A 113 -5.19 -6.73 -8.31
CA ARG A 113 -4.61 -7.46 -9.43
C ARG A 113 -5.07 -8.92 -9.37
N LYS A 114 -5.79 -9.37 -10.39
CA LYS A 114 -6.28 -10.75 -10.50
C LYS A 114 -5.13 -11.71 -10.79
N GLU A 115 -5.25 -12.94 -10.31
CA GLU A 115 -4.42 -14.03 -10.79
C GLU A 115 -4.68 -14.26 -12.27
N ARG A 116 -3.69 -14.83 -12.97
CA ARG A 116 -3.77 -15.00 -14.43
C ARG A 116 -4.98 -15.84 -14.86
N ALA A 117 -5.32 -16.88 -14.07
CA ALA A 117 -6.47 -17.74 -14.34
C ALA A 117 -7.81 -16.99 -14.31
N ASP A 118 -7.86 -15.84 -13.61
CA ASP A 118 -9.06 -15.02 -13.46
C ASP A 118 -9.08 -13.80 -14.41
N TRP A 119 -8.15 -13.72 -15.36
CA TRP A 119 -8.17 -12.67 -16.38
C TRP A 119 -9.34 -12.91 -17.33
N ASP A 120 -10.09 -11.85 -17.64
CA ASP A 120 -11.30 -11.97 -18.45
C ASP A 120 -10.97 -12.37 -19.90
N VAL A 121 -9.80 -11.95 -20.42
CA VAL A 121 -9.31 -12.33 -21.75
C VAL A 121 -7.79 -12.50 -21.71
N LEU A 122 -7.31 -13.60 -22.30
CA LEU A 122 -5.90 -13.82 -22.62
C LEU A 122 -5.80 -14.44 -24.02
N ILE A 123 -5.26 -13.69 -24.97
CA ILE A 123 -5.00 -14.15 -26.34
C ILE A 123 -3.49 -14.16 -26.52
N LEU A 124 -2.91 -15.35 -26.67
CA LEU A 124 -1.49 -15.53 -26.99
C LEU A 124 -1.25 -15.26 -28.47
N ASP A 125 -0.03 -14.87 -28.81
CA ASP A 125 0.41 -14.64 -30.19
C ASP A 125 -0.48 -13.65 -30.98
N HIS A 126 -1.08 -12.68 -30.27
CA HIS A 126 -1.89 -11.62 -30.86
C HIS A 126 -1.05 -10.67 -31.73
N HIS A 127 0.22 -10.48 -31.40
CA HIS A 127 1.17 -9.62 -32.10
C HIS A 127 2.62 -10.02 -31.79
N GLY A 128 3.58 -9.43 -32.50
CA GLY A 128 5.01 -9.72 -32.29
C GLY A 128 5.50 -9.34 -30.89
N GLY A 129 5.96 -10.32 -30.12
CA GLY A 129 6.59 -10.13 -28.82
C GLY A 129 8.08 -9.77 -28.91
N TYR A 130 8.60 -9.09 -27.88
CA TYR A 130 10.04 -8.96 -27.60
C TYR A 130 10.65 -10.21 -26.96
N LEU A 131 9.81 -11.08 -26.40
CA LEU A 131 10.16 -12.38 -25.84
C LEU A 131 9.03 -13.36 -26.10
N SER A 132 9.33 -14.66 -26.03
CA SER A 132 8.33 -15.71 -26.11
C SER A 132 7.45 -15.76 -24.87
N TRP A 133 6.25 -16.35 -25.00
CA TRP A 133 5.36 -16.58 -23.86
C TRP A 133 6.04 -17.42 -22.75
N ALA A 134 6.78 -18.46 -23.13
CA ALA A 134 7.49 -19.31 -22.20
C ALA A 134 8.57 -18.54 -21.40
N GLU A 135 9.31 -17.64 -22.05
CA GLU A 135 10.26 -16.74 -21.37
C GLU A 135 9.55 -15.80 -20.42
N PHE A 136 8.41 -15.23 -20.82
CA PHE A 136 7.62 -14.36 -19.96
C PHE A 136 7.16 -15.09 -18.70
N GLU A 137 6.66 -16.33 -18.83
CA GLU A 137 6.25 -17.16 -17.69
C GLU A 137 7.41 -17.52 -16.76
N ARG A 138 8.61 -17.81 -17.31
CA ARG A 138 9.82 -17.99 -16.51
C ARG A 138 10.17 -16.71 -15.74
N ASN A 139 10.13 -15.56 -16.42
CA ASN A 139 10.43 -14.28 -15.79
C ASN A 139 9.43 -13.95 -14.68
N GLN A 140 8.12 -14.21 -14.87
CA GLN A 140 7.12 -13.98 -13.81
C GLN A 140 7.37 -14.84 -12.57
N ARG A 141 7.81 -16.11 -12.74
CA ARG A 141 8.18 -16.98 -11.62
C ARG A 141 9.37 -16.42 -10.85
N LEU A 142 10.45 -16.06 -11.54
CA LEU A 142 11.62 -15.42 -10.91
C LEU A 142 11.25 -14.14 -10.16
N ILE A 143 10.37 -13.31 -10.72
CA ILE A 143 9.88 -12.09 -10.05
C ILE A 143 9.10 -12.43 -8.78
N ALA A 144 8.22 -13.44 -8.84
CA ALA A 144 7.44 -13.89 -7.69
C ALA A 144 8.32 -14.52 -6.58
N ASP A 145 9.34 -15.29 -6.96
CA ASP A 145 10.29 -15.90 -6.02
C ASP A 145 11.11 -14.84 -5.31
N ASN A 146 11.64 -13.86 -6.07
CA ASN A 146 12.34 -12.70 -5.50
C ASN A 146 11.46 -11.89 -4.55
N ALA A 147 10.18 -11.69 -4.88
CA ALA A 147 9.23 -11.02 -4.01
C ALA A 147 8.94 -11.82 -2.73
N SER A 148 8.97 -13.15 -2.81
CA SER A 148 8.78 -14.05 -1.68
C SER A 148 9.98 -14.02 -0.73
N CYS A 149 11.21 -13.99 -1.26
CA CYS A 149 12.44 -13.80 -0.49
C CYS A 149 12.52 -12.44 0.21
N MET A 150 11.84 -11.42 -0.32
CA MET A 150 11.71 -10.08 0.30
C MET A 150 10.63 -10.00 1.39
N GLY A 151 10.08 -11.14 1.82
CA GLY A 151 9.27 -11.22 3.04
C GLY A 151 7.84 -10.70 2.89
N THR A 152 7.32 -10.53 1.68
CA THR A 152 5.95 -10.02 1.46
C THR A 152 4.82 -10.99 1.87
N LYS A 153 5.15 -12.15 2.47
CA LYS A 153 4.21 -13.00 3.23
C LYS A 153 4.54 -13.13 4.71
N ALA A 154 5.52 -12.40 5.23
CA ALA A 154 5.38 -11.97 6.61
C ALA A 154 4.30 -10.88 6.59
N ARG A 155 3.07 -11.26 6.96
CA ARG A 155 2.42 -10.47 8.00
C ARG A 155 3.45 -10.44 9.13
N GLY A 156 4.42 -9.53 9.03
CA GLY A 156 5.23 -9.19 10.18
C GLY A 156 4.20 -8.95 11.26
N ALA A 157 4.40 -9.55 12.43
CA ALA A 157 3.59 -9.23 13.59
C ALA A 157 3.34 -7.72 13.61
N LEU A 158 2.21 -7.27 14.15
CA LEU A 158 2.10 -5.90 14.63
C LEU A 158 3.29 -5.69 15.58
N ARG A 159 4.46 -5.31 15.03
CA ARG A 159 5.62 -4.97 15.80
C ARG A 159 5.14 -3.74 16.54
N LYS A 160 5.30 -3.74 17.86
CA LYS A 160 5.01 -2.60 18.74
C LYS A 160 5.83 -1.40 18.25
N GLY A 161 5.35 -0.75 17.21
CA GLY A 161 6.07 0.31 16.55
C GLY A 161 5.77 1.56 17.31
N GLU A 162 6.64 1.94 18.23
CA GLU A 162 6.57 3.17 19.04
C GLU A 162 6.69 4.46 18.20
N LEU A 163 6.80 4.33 16.87
CA LEU A 163 7.00 5.43 15.94
C LEU A 163 5.70 6.13 15.58
N ILE A 164 5.37 7.16 16.34
CA ILE A 164 4.09 7.87 16.24
C ILE A 164 3.95 8.69 14.94
N LEU A 165 5.04 8.95 14.21
CA LEU A 165 5.06 9.79 13.00
C LEU A 165 5.22 9.01 11.69
N ALA A 166 5.05 7.68 11.74
CA ALA A 166 5.13 6.83 10.56
C ALA A 166 4.15 7.27 9.47
N GLY A 167 4.68 7.62 8.29
CA GLY A 167 3.89 8.06 7.14
C GLY A 167 3.43 9.52 7.15
N LEU A 168 3.68 10.26 8.24
CA LEU A 168 3.35 11.68 8.36
C LEU A 168 4.50 12.59 7.90
N LEU A 169 5.75 12.19 8.18
CA LEU A 169 6.91 13.04 7.90
C LEU A 169 7.29 13.06 6.41
N ARG A 170 7.74 14.23 5.96
CA ARG A 170 8.37 14.45 4.65
C ARG A 170 9.78 14.99 4.82
N CYS A 171 10.66 14.63 3.90
CA CYS A 171 12.04 15.10 3.87
C CYS A 171 12.11 16.59 3.50
N GLY A 172 12.76 17.41 4.32
CA GLY A 172 12.99 18.83 4.02
C GLY A 172 13.88 19.10 2.81
N HIS A 173 14.78 18.17 2.45
CA HIS A 173 15.66 18.33 1.28
C HIS A 173 14.98 18.01 -0.05
N CYS A 174 14.08 17.00 -0.10
CA CYS A 174 13.54 16.49 -1.37
C CYS A 174 12.03 16.27 -1.41
N GLY A 175 11.30 16.63 -0.34
CA GLY A 175 9.82 16.59 -0.26
C GLY A 175 9.18 15.20 -0.21
N ARG A 176 9.95 14.12 -0.35
CA ARG A 176 9.47 12.72 -0.34
C ARG A 176 9.10 12.27 1.07
N LYS A 177 8.15 11.33 1.18
CA LYS A 177 7.77 10.72 2.45
C LYS A 177 8.95 9.99 3.09
N LEU A 178 9.11 10.15 4.40
CA LEU A 178 10.07 9.39 5.19
C LEU A 178 9.52 7.98 5.45
N HIS A 179 10.41 7.01 5.42
CA HIS A 179 10.12 5.62 5.75
C HIS A 179 10.66 5.29 7.14
N VAL A 180 10.09 4.25 7.73
CA VAL A 180 10.50 3.72 9.04
C VAL A 180 11.45 2.54 8.84
N ALA A 181 12.53 2.49 9.62
CA ALA A 181 13.33 1.30 9.86
C ALA A 181 13.52 1.11 11.35
N TYR A 182 13.76 -0.14 11.74
CA TYR A 182 14.23 -0.49 13.06
C TYR A 182 15.65 -1.05 12.97
N SER A 183 16.46 -0.73 13.96
CA SER A 183 17.88 -1.09 14.05
C SER A 183 18.26 -1.43 15.49
N GLY A 184 19.54 -1.74 15.73
CA GLY A 184 20.06 -2.17 17.04
C GLY A 184 20.09 -3.69 17.19
N SER A 185 20.82 -4.18 18.21
CA SER A 185 20.97 -5.62 18.52
C SER A 185 19.62 -6.32 18.67
N ASP A 186 18.65 -5.65 19.28
CA ASP A 186 17.32 -6.19 19.55
C ASP A 186 16.25 -5.74 18.53
N GLY A 187 16.64 -4.96 17.51
CA GLY A 187 15.74 -4.51 16.45
C GLY A 187 14.62 -3.56 16.90
N ASN A 188 14.78 -2.88 18.03
CA ASN A 188 13.76 -2.00 18.62
C ASN A 188 14.07 -0.49 18.45
N ILE A 189 15.25 -0.12 17.93
CA ILE A 189 15.61 1.29 17.78
C ILE A 189 15.03 1.83 16.47
N GLY A 190 13.94 2.58 16.60
CA GLY A 190 13.25 3.22 15.49
C GLY A 190 14.04 4.37 14.84
N ARG A 191 13.97 4.44 13.52
CA ARG A 191 14.59 5.49 12.71
C ARG A 191 13.67 5.93 11.58
N TYR A 192 13.75 7.21 11.26
CA TYR A 192 13.17 7.77 10.05
C TYR A 192 14.27 7.93 8.99
N HIS A 193 14.00 7.52 7.76
CA HIS A 193 14.95 7.66 6.65
C HIS A 193 14.26 7.97 5.32
N CYS A 194 14.86 8.89 4.58
CA CYS A 194 14.39 9.30 3.27
C CYS A 194 15.11 8.45 2.20
N ARG A 195 14.50 7.31 1.86
CA ARG A 195 14.99 6.39 0.84
C ARG A 195 14.25 6.45 -0.50
N GLY A 196 13.31 7.38 -0.67
CA GLY A 196 12.49 7.43 -1.89
C GLY A 196 13.31 7.64 -3.17
N ALA A 197 14.38 8.42 -3.12
CA ALA A 197 15.28 8.59 -4.25
C ALA A 197 16.16 7.35 -4.50
N MET A 198 16.61 6.69 -3.44
CA MET A 198 17.35 5.42 -3.53
C MET A 198 16.49 4.33 -4.18
N ILE A 199 15.24 4.17 -3.74
CA ILE A 199 14.30 3.18 -4.28
C ILE A 199 13.99 3.48 -5.75
N ASN A 200 13.58 4.71 -6.06
CA ASN A 200 13.08 5.02 -7.40
C ASN A 200 14.19 5.25 -8.42
N HIS A 201 15.31 5.84 -8.00
CA HIS A 201 16.36 6.32 -8.88
C HIS A 201 17.72 5.61 -8.68
N GLY A 202 17.84 4.70 -7.71
CA GLY A 202 19.10 3.99 -7.46
C GLY A 202 20.21 4.86 -6.88
N THR A 203 19.85 6.01 -6.30
CA THR A 203 20.79 7.00 -5.74
C THR A 203 21.14 6.69 -4.29
N ALA A 204 22.11 7.41 -3.71
CA ALA A 204 22.39 7.34 -2.27
C ALA A 204 21.13 7.75 -1.44
N PRO A 205 20.97 7.23 -0.21
CA PRO A 205 19.91 7.69 0.69
C PRO A 205 20.08 9.18 1.00
N CYS A 206 18.97 9.89 1.21
CA CYS A 206 18.99 11.35 1.35
C CYS A 206 19.31 11.80 2.78
N ILE A 207 18.42 11.53 3.73
CA ILE A 207 18.63 11.82 5.15
C ILE A 207 18.15 10.64 6.00
N SER A 208 18.72 10.48 7.19
CA SER A 208 18.19 9.57 8.20
C SER A 208 18.52 10.07 9.60
N PHE A 209 17.57 9.91 10.52
CA PHE A 209 17.72 10.29 11.92
C PHE A 209 16.95 9.33 12.83
N GLY A 210 17.36 9.26 14.11
CA GLY A 210 16.69 8.47 15.14
C GLY A 210 15.36 9.07 15.54
N SER A 211 14.39 8.23 15.89
CA SER A 211 13.04 8.70 16.18
C SER A 211 12.87 9.36 17.55
N LEU A 212 13.65 8.90 18.54
CA LEU A 212 13.43 9.17 19.96
C LEU A 212 13.10 10.64 20.27
N ARG A 213 13.97 11.56 19.84
CA ARG A 213 13.81 12.99 20.14
C ARG A 213 12.60 13.60 19.43
N VAL A 214 12.38 13.23 18.17
CA VAL A 214 11.31 13.82 17.35
C VAL A 214 9.95 13.33 17.83
N ASP A 215 9.82 12.04 18.09
CA ASP A 215 8.57 11.46 18.60
C ASP A 215 8.25 11.98 19.99
N GLN A 216 9.24 12.12 20.87
CA GLN A 216 9.03 12.72 22.20
C GLN A 216 8.55 14.17 22.11
N THR A 217 9.19 15.00 21.27
CA THR A 217 8.80 16.41 21.13
C THR A 217 7.40 16.55 20.54
N VAL A 218 7.09 15.83 19.45
CA VAL A 218 5.75 15.90 18.84
C VAL A 218 4.70 15.29 19.77
N GLY A 219 5.00 14.18 20.43
CA GLY A 219 4.11 13.55 21.39
C GLY A 219 3.77 14.48 22.56
N ALA A 220 4.76 15.15 23.14
CA ALA A 220 4.55 16.14 24.20
C ALA A 220 3.65 17.29 23.74
N GLU A 221 3.85 17.78 22.52
CA GLU A 221 3.03 18.88 21.97
C GLU A 221 1.59 18.46 21.71
N VAL A 222 1.38 17.25 21.17
CA VAL A 222 0.04 16.67 20.99
C VAL A 222 -0.66 16.52 22.34
N VAL A 223 0.02 15.99 23.36
CA VAL A 223 -0.56 15.87 24.71
C VAL A 223 -0.89 17.23 25.29
N ARG A 224 -0.01 18.23 25.13
CA ARG A 224 -0.24 19.61 25.59
C ARG A 224 -1.50 20.22 24.97
N LEU A 225 -1.70 20.04 23.67
CA LEU A 225 -2.87 20.55 22.94
C LEU A 225 -4.16 19.80 23.30
N LEU A 226 -4.07 18.49 23.58
CA LEU A 226 -5.22 17.66 23.93
C LEU A 226 -5.56 17.70 25.43
N GLN A 227 -4.68 18.24 26.28
CA GLN A 227 -4.88 18.27 27.74
C GLN A 227 -6.26 18.83 28.15
N PRO A 228 -6.74 19.96 27.61
CA PRO A 228 -8.03 20.52 28.02
C PRO A 228 -9.20 19.56 27.72
N LEU A 229 -9.18 18.95 26.53
CA LEU A 229 -10.20 17.97 26.12
C LEU A 229 -10.14 16.69 26.97
N GLY A 230 -8.93 16.29 27.37
CA GLY A 230 -8.73 15.15 28.27
C GLY A 230 -9.33 15.40 29.65
N VAL A 231 -9.17 16.60 30.18
CA VAL A 231 -9.76 17.01 31.47
C VAL A 231 -11.29 17.08 31.37
N GLU A 232 -11.82 17.70 30.33
CA GLU A 232 -13.27 17.77 30.08
C GLU A 232 -13.90 16.38 29.92
N ALA A 233 -13.25 15.49 29.15
CA ALA A 233 -13.71 14.12 28.98
C ALA A 233 -13.66 13.33 30.29
N ALA A 234 -12.63 13.52 31.11
CA ALA A 234 -12.52 12.89 32.43
C ALA A 234 -13.62 13.39 33.40
N LEU A 235 -13.87 14.71 33.44
CA LEU A 235 -14.94 15.30 34.25
C LEU A 235 -16.31 14.81 33.79
N HIS A 236 -16.56 14.77 32.48
CA HIS A 236 -17.79 14.22 31.92
C HIS A 236 -17.97 12.76 32.32
N ALA A 237 -16.93 11.93 32.18
CA ALA A 237 -16.98 10.52 32.59
C ALA A 237 -17.30 10.35 34.09
N ILE A 238 -16.74 11.20 34.96
CA ILE A 238 -17.07 11.22 36.39
C ILE A 238 -18.55 11.56 36.61
N SER A 239 -19.06 12.61 35.95
CA SER A 239 -20.47 13.00 36.08
C SER A 239 -21.44 11.93 35.58
N THR A 240 -21.16 11.30 34.43
CA THR A 240 -21.98 10.21 33.90
C THR A 240 -22.01 9.04 34.87
N ARG A 241 -20.86 8.69 35.46
CA ARG A 241 -20.78 7.62 36.44
C ARG A 241 -21.51 7.94 37.74
N ALA A 242 -21.51 9.19 38.20
CA ALA A 242 -22.29 9.61 39.36
C ALA A 242 -23.80 9.45 39.10
N ILE A 243 -24.28 9.89 37.93
CA ILE A 243 -25.68 9.73 37.51
C ILE A 243 -26.08 8.24 37.46
N GLU A 244 -25.21 7.38 36.90
CA GLU A 244 -25.47 5.93 36.85
C GLU A 244 -25.54 5.29 38.25
N VAL A 245 -24.70 5.74 39.18
CA VAL A 245 -24.71 5.26 40.57
C VAL A 245 -26.00 5.70 41.29
N ASP A 246 -26.40 6.96 41.12
CA ASP A 246 -27.63 7.49 41.72
C ASP A 246 -28.88 6.81 41.16
N ALA A 247 -28.92 6.56 39.84
CA ALA A 247 -30.01 5.80 39.21
C ALA A 247 -30.10 4.37 39.76
N LYS A 248 -28.97 3.68 39.92
CA LYS A 248 -28.93 2.34 40.55
C LYS A 248 -29.41 2.39 42.00
N ARG A 249 -28.97 3.38 42.78
CA ARG A 249 -29.40 3.55 44.18
C ARG A 249 -30.91 3.75 44.28
N ARG A 250 -31.47 4.62 43.44
CA ARG A 250 -32.92 4.88 43.41
C ARG A 250 -33.74 3.65 43.04
N GLN A 251 -33.24 2.84 42.09
CA GLN A 251 -33.88 1.56 41.73
C GLN A 251 -33.90 0.58 42.92
N ILE A 252 -32.82 0.51 43.69
CA ILE A 252 -32.74 -0.33 44.90
C ILE A 252 -33.71 0.18 45.96
N GLU A 253 -33.76 1.49 46.21
CA GLU A 253 -34.68 2.11 47.18
C GLU A 253 -36.16 1.82 46.84
N LEU A 254 -36.54 1.98 45.56
CA LEU A 254 -37.89 1.64 45.09
C LEU A 254 -38.22 0.15 45.28
N SER A 255 -37.27 -0.74 45.00
CA SER A 255 -37.47 -2.19 45.21
C SER A 255 -37.69 -2.54 46.69
N LEU A 256 -36.99 -1.83 47.60
CA LEU A 256 -37.15 -2.00 49.04
C LEU A 256 -38.52 -1.48 49.51
N GLU A 257 -38.96 -0.33 49.01
CA GLU A 257 -40.28 0.22 49.31
C GLU A 257 -41.40 -0.70 48.84
N GLN A 258 -41.27 -1.25 47.63
CA GLN A 258 -42.23 -2.21 47.09
C GLN A 258 -42.30 -3.48 47.95
N ALA A 259 -41.15 -4.06 48.32
CA ALA A 259 -41.12 -5.23 49.20
C ALA A 259 -41.75 -4.93 50.58
N ARG A 260 -41.50 -3.74 51.14
CA ARG A 260 -42.13 -3.28 52.40
C ARG A 260 -43.64 -3.06 52.27
N TYR A 261 -44.10 -2.61 51.10
CA TYR A 261 -45.53 -2.43 50.83
C TYR A 261 -46.23 -3.77 50.67
N GLU A 262 -45.64 -4.71 49.92
CA GLU A 262 -46.15 -6.07 49.74
C GLU A 262 -46.23 -6.82 51.08
N ALA A 263 -45.21 -6.73 51.93
CA ALA A 263 -45.22 -7.30 53.27
C ALA A 263 -46.33 -6.70 54.16
N ARG A 264 -46.51 -5.37 54.15
CA ARG A 264 -47.60 -4.70 54.87
C ARG A 264 -48.98 -5.09 54.37
N ARG A 265 -49.13 -5.24 53.05
CA ARG A 265 -50.38 -5.69 52.42
C ARG A 265 -50.73 -7.11 52.87
N MET A 266 -49.76 -8.04 52.85
CA MET A 266 -49.94 -9.43 53.33
C MET A 266 -50.35 -9.49 54.81
N LEU A 267 -49.67 -8.71 55.67
CA LEU A 267 -50.03 -8.62 57.09
C LEU A 267 -51.44 -8.02 57.30
N SER A 268 -51.90 -7.13 56.42
CA SER A 268 -53.25 -6.57 56.51
C SER A 268 -54.35 -7.49 55.97
N SER A 269 -54.02 -8.41 55.06
CA SER A 269 -54.96 -9.42 54.55
C SER A 269 -55.16 -10.59 55.51
N ASP A 270 -54.14 -10.92 56.32
CA ASP A 270 -54.23 -11.98 57.34
C ASP A 270 -55.06 -11.57 58.58
N ILE A 271 -55.34 -10.28 58.79
CA ILE A 271 -56.19 -9.77 59.89
C ILE A 271 -57.68 -9.73 59.50
N ARG A 272 -58.03 -10.03 58.24
CA ARG A 272 -59.43 -10.02 57.73
C ARG A 272 -59.99 -11.41 57.41
N ASN A 273 -59.34 -12.48 57.85
CA ASN A 273 -59.87 -13.84 57.90
C ASN A 273 -59.88 -14.33 59.36
#